data_AF-A0AAN9IS27-F1
#
_entry.id   AF-A0AAN9IS27-F1
#
_cell.length_a   1.000
_cell.length_b   1.000
_cell.length_c   1.000
_cell.angle_alpha   90.00
_cell.angle_beta   90.00
_cell.angle_gamma   90.00
#
_symmetry.space_group_name_H-M   'P 1'
#
loop_
_entity.id
_entity.type
_entity.pdbx_description
1 polymer ?
#
loop_
_entity_poly.entity_id
_entity_poly.type
_entity_poly.pdbx_seq_one_letter_code
_entity_poly.pdbx_strand_id
1 'polypeptide(L)'
;MTSDNTHKLRLHSFSSTFKPPIRRDRISLYERYIHSQMGVVRGVILDESVLLTESNDGKNQSLLRPGVESLIQTLFLSKIRMGIAYGMGLPNDKVSTLTRIANLYLLDFFNLSDPVSEIMSGWSNTDDWSTIYLVSNKKEFLPKLSSNNWLVVVLNVGSEIACDSLNVLRIDNLEELPLTICHLNKRSIGTMAVTVCYTMKPSRVEDFAKRGAFPLCPTPNGLMFVPLSSKLPLSSQLKDVDIVLHKATDEILSIEDSKLTFTQNMQALQKYLDQHQDICVIDPLSNIYPLLDRVEIQQVLLGLVELNTEGSYLIRGAHFLKVDKLDEFDFTTGLAEARLSLPCIVKPKAACGVSDAHKMAIVFRVDDFKNLSVPIPAVIQEYVDHSSTLYKFYVLDEKIFYAVKKSIPNAGILKKLSNGEDLKPLLFDSLKSLPTADSIKDSGANDQGMKSNESIDLKLVTVAAIWLRRKLHLTIFGFDVVIQDGTHDHVIVDVNYLPSFKEVPDDISIPSFWEAIRNKFDCRMPK
;
A
#
# COMPACT_ATOMS: atom_id res chain seq x y z
N MET A 1 -36.21 -16.25 4.43
CA MET A 1 -36.07 -14.80 4.69
C MET A 1 -34.60 -14.53 4.95
N THR A 2 -33.90 -14.12 3.90
CA THR A 2 -32.45 -13.87 3.88
C THR A 2 -32.20 -12.41 4.24
N SER A 3 -31.55 -12.16 5.38
CA SER A 3 -31.18 -10.81 5.81
C SER A 3 -29.77 -10.47 5.34
N ASP A 4 -29.69 -9.44 4.51
CA ASP A 4 -28.48 -8.74 4.05
C ASP A 4 -27.62 -8.23 5.23
N ASN A 5 -26.37 -8.70 5.31
CA ASN A 5 -25.31 -8.09 6.12
C ASN A 5 -24.74 -6.89 5.38
N THR A 6 -25.36 -5.73 5.55
CA THR A 6 -24.83 -4.46 5.06
C THR A 6 -23.83 -3.87 6.07
N HIS A 7 -22.54 -3.94 5.74
CA HIS A 7 -21.50 -3.15 6.41
C HIS A 7 -21.80 -1.65 6.22
N LYS A 8 -22.20 -0.95 7.30
CA LYS A 8 -22.44 0.49 7.28
C LYS A 8 -21.11 1.26 7.35
N LEU A 9 -20.64 1.72 6.19
CA LEU A 9 -19.66 2.80 6.09
C LEU A 9 -20.35 4.14 6.35
N ARG A 10 -19.87 4.92 7.33
CA ARG A 10 -20.28 6.31 7.56
C ARG A 10 -19.18 7.24 7.08
N LEU A 11 -19.47 7.99 6.03
CA LEU A 11 -18.59 9.01 5.47
C LEU A 11 -18.88 10.36 6.15
N HIS A 12 -17.87 10.93 6.83
CA HIS A 12 -17.91 12.32 7.26
C HIS A 12 -16.76 13.08 6.58
N SER A 13 -17.07 13.72 5.45
CA SER A 13 -16.24 14.77 4.88
C SER A 13 -16.70 16.12 5.45
N PHE A 14 -15.85 16.82 6.19
CA PHE A 14 -16.10 18.21 6.53
C PHE A 14 -15.73 19.09 5.33
N SER A 15 -16.66 19.22 4.39
CA SER A 15 -16.62 20.16 3.27
C SER A 15 -18.04 20.35 2.71
N SER A 16 -18.43 21.60 2.50
CA SER A 16 -19.78 22.04 2.12
C SER A 16 -20.31 21.45 0.80
N THR A 17 -21.49 20.84 0.88
CA THR A 17 -22.54 20.63 -0.14
C THR A 17 -22.16 20.64 -1.64
N PHE A 18 -22.11 19.46 -2.26
CA PHE A 18 -22.70 19.18 -3.58
C PHE A 18 -22.86 17.66 -3.80
N LYS A 19 -24.08 17.16 -4.07
CA LYS A 19 -24.34 15.76 -4.48
C LYS A 19 -24.86 15.76 -5.93
N PRO A 20 -24.17 15.14 -6.92
CA PRO A 20 -24.76 14.89 -8.22
C PRO A 20 -25.30 13.44 -8.36
N PRO A 21 -26.31 13.21 -9.22
CA PRO A 21 -27.10 11.98 -9.25
C PRO A 21 -26.35 10.79 -9.88
N ILE A 22 -26.69 9.60 -9.42
CA ILE A 22 -26.18 8.30 -9.86
C ILE A 22 -26.76 7.99 -11.25
N ARG A 23 -25.91 7.97 -12.29
CA ARG A 23 -26.17 7.35 -13.59
C ARG A 23 -25.10 6.29 -13.84
N ARG A 24 -25.51 5.15 -14.40
CA ARG A 24 -24.72 3.91 -14.59
C ARG A 24 -23.72 3.94 -15.75
N ASP A 25 -23.52 5.07 -16.41
CA ASP A 25 -22.43 5.28 -17.39
C ASP A 25 -21.48 6.35 -16.85
N ARG A 26 -20.55 5.95 -15.96
CA ARG A 26 -19.52 6.87 -15.46
C ARG A 26 -18.15 6.34 -15.84
N ILE A 27 -17.66 6.79 -17.01
CA ILE A 27 -16.23 7.06 -17.18
C ILE A 27 -15.80 7.84 -15.93
N SER A 28 -14.83 7.29 -15.20
CA SER A 28 -14.39 7.84 -13.91
C SER A 28 -13.93 9.29 -14.10
N LEU A 29 -14.05 10.12 -13.05
CA LEU A 29 -13.54 11.51 -13.10
C LEU A 29 -12.05 11.54 -13.49
N TYR A 30 -11.30 10.55 -13.03
CA TYR A 30 -9.93 10.28 -13.44
C TYR A 30 -9.81 10.08 -14.95
N GLU A 31 -10.55 9.13 -15.54
CA GLU A 31 -10.50 8.88 -16.98
C GLU A 31 -10.85 10.13 -17.80
N ARG A 32 -11.88 10.91 -17.42
CA ARG A 32 -12.20 12.17 -18.11
C ARG A 32 -11.07 13.19 -18.03
N TYR A 33 -10.43 13.31 -16.87
CA TYR A 33 -9.28 14.20 -16.69
C TYR A 33 -8.12 13.80 -17.61
N ILE A 34 -7.71 12.53 -17.60
CA ILE A 34 -6.62 12.08 -18.48
C ILE A 34 -6.99 12.37 -19.94
N HIS A 35 -8.27 12.24 -20.34
CA HIS A 35 -8.70 12.45 -21.74
C HIS A 35 -8.62 13.90 -22.18
N SER A 36 -8.53 14.84 -21.23
CA SER A 36 -8.34 16.26 -21.50
C SER A 36 -6.88 16.70 -21.62
N GLN A 37 -5.91 15.83 -21.29
CA GLN A 37 -4.49 16.20 -21.25
C GLN A 37 -3.81 15.88 -22.59
N MET A 38 -3.41 16.92 -23.31
CA MET A 38 -2.73 16.79 -24.61
C MET A 38 -1.28 16.31 -24.46
N GLY A 39 -0.83 15.43 -25.36
CA GLY A 39 0.59 15.02 -25.47
C GLY A 39 1.08 14.01 -24.44
N VAL A 40 0.21 13.53 -23.54
CA VAL A 40 0.52 12.48 -22.56
C VAL A 40 0.62 11.13 -23.26
N VAL A 41 1.51 10.26 -22.80
CA VAL A 41 1.61 8.87 -23.27
C VAL A 41 0.39 8.09 -22.75
N ARG A 42 -0.46 7.60 -23.65
CA ARG A 42 -1.65 6.81 -23.27
C ARG A 42 -1.69 5.44 -23.93
N GLY A 43 -0.65 5.10 -24.69
CA GLY A 43 -0.54 3.79 -25.29
C GLY A 43 0.88 3.40 -25.63
N VAL A 44 1.11 2.09 -25.52
CA VAL A 44 2.41 1.45 -25.70
C VAL A 44 2.22 0.24 -26.59
N ILE A 45 3.01 0.18 -27.65
CA ILE A 45 3.04 -0.93 -28.59
C ILE A 45 4.34 -1.68 -28.37
N LEU A 46 4.21 -2.96 -28.04
CA LEU A 46 5.31 -3.86 -27.73
C LEU A 46 5.58 -4.72 -28.97
N ASP A 47 6.73 -4.49 -29.60
CA ASP A 47 7.18 -5.30 -30.71
C ASP A 47 7.61 -6.70 -30.21
N GLU A 48 7.38 -7.74 -31.01
CA GLU A 48 7.76 -9.11 -30.69
C GLU A 48 9.25 -9.26 -30.39
N SER A 49 10.10 -8.41 -30.99
CA SER A 49 11.55 -8.40 -30.75
C SER A 49 11.93 -8.06 -29.30
N VAL A 50 11.03 -7.39 -28.58
CA VAL A 50 11.20 -7.01 -27.18
C VAL A 50 10.63 -8.07 -26.27
N LEU A 51 9.51 -8.67 -26.67
CA LEU A 51 8.78 -9.65 -25.88
C LEU A 51 9.46 -11.02 -25.85
N LEU A 52 10.07 -11.43 -26.96
CA LEU A 52 10.62 -12.78 -27.12
C LEU A 52 12.15 -12.80 -27.04
N THR A 53 12.68 -13.90 -26.53
CA THR A 53 14.12 -14.25 -26.58
C THR A 53 14.31 -15.58 -27.29
N GLU A 54 15.46 -15.77 -27.96
CA GLU A 54 15.82 -17.06 -28.56
C GLU A 54 16.29 -18.05 -27.47
N SER A 55 15.86 -19.32 -27.57
CA SER A 55 16.29 -20.38 -26.64
C SER A 55 17.64 -20.95 -27.09
N ASN A 56 18.64 -20.92 -26.22
CA ASN A 56 19.96 -21.52 -26.50
C ASN A 56 19.95 -23.05 -26.52
N ASP A 57 18.94 -23.69 -25.93
CA ASP A 57 18.73 -25.12 -26.02
C ASP A 57 17.82 -25.40 -27.22
N GLY A 58 18.23 -26.27 -28.15
CA GLY A 58 17.54 -26.61 -29.41
C GLY A 58 16.12 -27.21 -29.30
N LYS A 59 15.40 -26.95 -28.21
CA LYS A 59 13.95 -27.09 -28.10
C LYS A 59 13.33 -25.77 -28.55
N ASN A 60 12.57 -25.77 -29.64
CA ASN A 60 11.80 -24.64 -30.18
C ASN A 60 10.67 -24.16 -29.23
N GLN A 61 11.00 -23.77 -28.00
CA GLN A 61 10.07 -23.10 -27.09
C GLN A 61 10.50 -21.65 -26.95
N SER A 62 9.71 -20.76 -27.52
CA SER A 62 9.88 -19.33 -27.35
C SER A 62 9.61 -18.92 -25.91
N LEU A 63 10.64 -18.34 -25.27
CA LEU A 63 10.58 -17.83 -23.91
C LEU A 63 10.33 -16.32 -23.94
N LEU A 64 9.55 -15.83 -22.97
CA LEU A 64 9.40 -14.40 -22.75
C LEU A 64 10.67 -13.84 -22.15
N ARG A 65 11.06 -12.66 -22.64
CA ARG A 65 12.18 -11.92 -22.07
C ARG A 65 11.91 -11.63 -20.59
N PRO A 66 12.89 -11.82 -19.70
CA PRO A 66 12.77 -11.41 -18.31
C PRO A 66 12.36 -9.93 -18.20
N GLY A 67 11.39 -9.63 -17.33
CA GLY A 67 10.85 -8.27 -17.14
C GLY A 67 9.59 -7.96 -17.94
N VAL A 68 9.28 -8.70 -19.01
CA VAL A 68 8.08 -8.46 -19.85
C VAL A 68 6.79 -8.55 -19.04
N GLU A 69 6.62 -9.58 -18.21
CA GLU A 69 5.40 -9.76 -17.43
C GLU A 69 5.19 -8.62 -16.43
N SER A 70 6.25 -8.20 -15.74
CA SER A 70 6.20 -7.08 -14.79
C SER A 70 5.89 -5.75 -15.49
N LEU A 71 6.47 -5.53 -16.67
CA LEU A 71 6.19 -4.36 -17.48
C LEU A 71 4.73 -4.31 -17.95
N ILE A 72 4.23 -5.40 -18.55
CA ILE A 72 2.83 -5.49 -19.02
C ILE A 72 1.88 -5.29 -17.85
N GLN A 73 2.14 -5.91 -16.70
CA GLN A 73 1.31 -5.74 -15.52
C GLN A 73 1.30 -4.28 -15.04
N THR A 74 2.45 -3.60 -15.04
CA THR A 74 2.55 -2.18 -14.65
C THR A 74 1.79 -1.26 -15.60
N LEU A 75 1.93 -1.47 -16.91
CA LEU A 75 1.21 -0.72 -17.94
C LEU A 75 -0.31 -0.96 -17.87
N PHE A 76 -0.72 -2.22 -17.68
CA PHE A 76 -2.12 -2.63 -17.52
C PHE A 76 -2.78 -1.94 -16.33
N LEU A 77 -2.15 -2.03 -15.14
CA LEU A 77 -2.67 -1.44 -13.92
C LEU A 77 -2.65 0.10 -13.97
N SER A 78 -1.78 0.68 -14.80
CA SER A 78 -1.77 2.12 -15.11
C SER A 78 -2.85 2.56 -16.10
N LYS A 79 -3.66 1.62 -16.61
CA LYS A 79 -4.67 1.85 -17.66
C LYS A 79 -4.09 2.44 -18.95
N ILE A 80 -2.84 2.11 -19.28
CA ILE A 80 -2.22 2.45 -20.55
C ILE A 80 -2.74 1.47 -21.61
N ARG A 81 -3.22 1.99 -22.76
CA ARG A 81 -3.63 1.15 -23.87
C ARG A 81 -2.42 0.39 -24.40
N MET A 82 -2.56 -0.90 -24.63
CA MET A 82 -1.41 -1.73 -25.02
C MET A 82 -1.71 -2.51 -26.28
N GLY A 83 -0.71 -2.61 -27.14
CA GLY A 83 -0.76 -3.40 -28.37
C GLY A 83 0.48 -4.29 -28.48
N ILE A 84 0.34 -5.46 -29.08
CA ILE A 84 1.47 -6.27 -29.54
C ILE A 84 1.57 -6.16 -31.05
N ALA A 85 2.75 -5.82 -31.51
CA ALA A 85 3.13 -5.78 -32.91
C ALA A 85 3.99 -7.01 -33.25
N TYR A 86 3.70 -7.69 -34.36
CA TYR A 86 4.57 -8.74 -34.89
C TYR A 86 4.59 -8.80 -36.41
N GLY A 87 5.70 -9.29 -36.99
CA GLY A 87 5.83 -9.42 -38.45
C GLY A 87 5.18 -10.68 -39.03
N MET A 88 4.71 -10.59 -40.28
CA MET A 88 4.02 -11.66 -41.04
C MET A 88 4.79 -13.00 -41.16
N GLY A 89 6.10 -13.03 -40.88
CA GLY A 89 6.95 -14.22 -40.94
C GLY A 89 7.19 -14.91 -39.58
N LEU A 90 6.55 -14.48 -38.51
CA LEU A 90 6.79 -15.02 -37.18
C LEU A 90 6.26 -16.47 -37.06
N PRO A 91 7.06 -17.44 -36.59
CA PRO A 91 6.63 -18.82 -36.37
C PRO A 91 5.36 -18.95 -35.51
N ASN A 92 4.51 -19.95 -35.83
CA ASN A 92 3.22 -20.16 -35.19
C ASN A 92 3.30 -20.37 -33.67
N ASP A 93 4.36 -20.99 -33.16
CA ASP A 93 4.58 -21.18 -31.72
C ASP A 93 4.79 -19.84 -31.01
N LYS A 94 5.58 -18.94 -31.61
CA LYS A 94 5.81 -17.57 -31.11
C LYS A 94 4.52 -16.75 -31.15
N VAL A 95 3.78 -16.82 -32.26
CA VAL A 95 2.47 -16.14 -32.37
C VAL A 95 1.51 -16.66 -31.30
N SER A 96 1.44 -17.97 -31.07
CA SER A 96 0.60 -18.57 -30.01
C SER A 96 0.95 -18.04 -28.61
N THR A 97 2.25 -17.94 -28.30
CA THR A 97 2.73 -17.36 -27.04
C THR A 97 2.31 -15.90 -26.88
N LEU A 98 2.46 -15.08 -27.93
CA LEU A 98 2.04 -13.67 -27.92
C LEU A 98 0.52 -13.52 -27.81
N THR A 99 -0.26 -14.32 -28.55
CA THR A 99 -1.72 -14.33 -28.48
C THR A 99 -2.22 -14.69 -27.09
N ARG A 100 -1.57 -15.64 -26.41
CA ARG A 100 -1.91 -15.99 -25.01
C ARG A 100 -1.79 -14.77 -24.09
N ILE A 101 -0.71 -14.00 -24.22
CA ILE A 101 -0.46 -12.79 -23.42
C ILE A 101 -1.44 -11.69 -23.79
N ALA A 102 -1.70 -11.49 -25.08
CA ALA A 102 -2.68 -10.54 -25.56
C ALA A 102 -4.06 -10.82 -24.94
N ASN A 103 -4.48 -12.09 -24.90
CA ASN A 103 -5.75 -12.48 -24.28
C ASN A 103 -5.77 -12.31 -22.76
N LEU A 104 -4.64 -12.56 -22.08
CA LEU A 104 -4.53 -12.40 -20.62
C LEU A 104 -4.74 -10.94 -20.17
N TYR A 105 -4.27 -9.97 -20.97
CA TYR A 105 -4.31 -8.54 -20.63
C TYR A 105 -5.23 -7.70 -21.54
N LEU A 106 -5.99 -8.35 -22.43
CA LEU A 106 -6.86 -7.72 -23.43
C LEU A 106 -6.10 -6.72 -24.32
N LEU A 107 -4.94 -7.12 -24.82
CA LEU A 107 -4.08 -6.30 -25.69
C LEU A 107 -4.58 -6.33 -27.12
N ASP A 108 -4.45 -5.19 -27.81
CA ASP A 108 -4.65 -5.14 -29.26
C ASP A 108 -3.53 -5.93 -29.95
N PHE A 109 -3.85 -6.62 -31.06
CA PHE A 109 -2.90 -7.52 -31.73
C PHE A 109 -2.76 -7.13 -33.21
N PHE A 110 -1.54 -6.81 -33.64
CA PHE A 110 -1.27 -6.27 -34.96
C PHE A 110 -0.31 -7.16 -35.75
N ASN A 111 -0.78 -7.67 -36.89
CA ASN A 111 -0.01 -8.54 -37.79
C ASN A 111 0.59 -7.73 -38.95
N LEU A 112 1.75 -7.15 -38.69
CA LEU A 112 2.27 -6.05 -39.46
C LEU A 112 2.90 -6.49 -40.78
N SER A 113 2.27 -6.02 -41.86
CA SER A 113 2.90 -5.82 -43.17
C SER A 113 3.46 -4.40 -43.31
N ASP A 114 2.71 -3.38 -42.85
CA ASP A 114 3.18 -2.02 -42.57
C ASP A 114 2.72 -1.58 -41.16
N PRO A 115 3.64 -1.45 -40.18
CA PRO A 115 3.33 -1.05 -38.81
C PRO A 115 2.47 0.19 -38.69
N VAL A 116 2.76 1.22 -39.47
CA VAL A 116 2.13 2.53 -39.32
C VAL A 116 0.66 2.44 -39.73
N SER A 117 0.39 1.88 -40.91
CA SER A 117 -0.97 1.86 -41.48
C SER A 117 -1.94 1.01 -40.67
N GLU A 118 -1.50 -0.16 -40.23
CA GLU A 118 -2.38 -1.12 -39.54
C GLU A 118 -2.71 -0.67 -38.11
N ILE A 119 -1.70 -0.17 -37.39
CA ILE A 119 -1.91 0.36 -36.05
C ILE A 119 -2.76 1.63 -36.10
N MET A 120 -2.51 2.57 -37.02
CA MET A 120 -3.35 3.78 -37.14
C MET A 120 -4.81 3.44 -37.48
N SER A 121 -5.05 2.35 -38.21
CA SER A 121 -6.42 1.87 -38.46
C SER A 121 -7.09 1.30 -37.21
N GLY A 122 -6.36 0.65 -36.30
CA GLY A 122 -6.91 0.09 -35.05
C GLY A 122 -6.94 1.08 -33.88
N TRP A 123 -6.03 2.05 -33.88
CA TRP A 123 -5.88 3.12 -32.91
C TRP A 123 -6.14 4.45 -33.64
N SER A 124 -7.37 4.62 -34.14
CA SER A 124 -7.81 5.81 -34.88
C SER A 124 -7.26 7.11 -34.27
N ASN A 125 -6.57 7.92 -35.10
CA ASN A 125 -5.94 9.19 -34.73
C ASN A 125 -6.84 10.00 -33.80
N THR A 126 -6.45 10.00 -32.53
CA THR A 126 -6.91 10.98 -31.56
C THR A 126 -5.67 11.83 -31.35
N ASP A 127 -5.61 12.95 -32.08
CA ASP A 127 -4.47 13.88 -32.19
C ASP A 127 -4.00 14.46 -30.83
N ASP A 128 -4.64 14.06 -29.74
CA ASP A 128 -4.46 14.58 -28.40
C ASP A 128 -3.47 13.76 -27.56
N TRP A 129 -3.00 12.57 -27.97
CA TRP A 129 -2.10 11.76 -27.11
C TRP A 129 -0.97 11.02 -27.83
N SER A 130 0.10 10.75 -27.08
CA SER A 130 1.35 10.17 -27.58
C SER A 130 1.34 8.64 -27.48
N THR A 131 1.77 7.95 -28.53
CA THR A 131 1.97 6.49 -28.53
C THR A 131 3.46 6.17 -28.52
N ILE A 132 3.86 5.25 -27.63
CA ILE A 132 5.20 4.69 -27.61
C ILE A 132 5.23 3.40 -28.43
N TYR A 133 6.21 3.27 -29.34
CA TYR A 133 6.56 2.00 -29.97
C TYR A 133 7.88 1.50 -29.40
N LEU A 134 7.84 0.38 -28.68
CA LEU A 134 9.02 -0.24 -28.05
C LEU A 134 9.54 -1.39 -28.93
N VAL A 135 10.80 -1.30 -29.34
CA VAL A 135 11.45 -2.24 -30.28
C VAL A 135 12.90 -2.55 -29.88
N SER A 136 13.46 -3.70 -30.26
CA SER A 136 14.87 -4.02 -29.93
C SER A 136 15.80 -4.17 -31.14
N ASN A 137 15.32 -4.60 -32.30
CA ASN A 137 16.20 -4.93 -33.43
C ASN A 137 15.72 -4.50 -34.83
N LYS A 138 14.51 -3.94 -34.97
CA LYS A 138 13.94 -3.62 -36.29
C LYS A 138 14.28 -2.20 -36.78
N LYS A 139 15.51 -2.04 -37.29
CA LYS A 139 16.00 -0.75 -37.82
C LYS A 139 15.19 -0.20 -39.00
N GLU A 140 14.53 -1.08 -39.76
CA GLU A 140 13.83 -0.72 -41.01
C GLU A 140 12.54 0.09 -40.79
N PHE A 141 11.86 -0.06 -39.64
CA PHE A 141 10.59 0.63 -39.37
C PHE A 141 10.76 1.98 -38.65
N LEU A 142 11.94 2.25 -38.06
CA LEU A 142 12.20 3.46 -37.27
C LEU A 142 11.92 4.77 -38.03
N PRO A 143 12.32 4.94 -39.31
CA PRO A 143 12.08 6.19 -40.04
C PRO A 143 10.59 6.45 -40.34
N LYS A 144 9.84 5.39 -40.67
CA LYS A 144 8.39 5.46 -40.94
C LYS A 144 7.59 5.81 -39.69
N LEU A 145 7.94 5.21 -38.55
CA LEU A 145 7.28 5.45 -37.26
C LEU A 145 7.54 6.89 -36.77
N SER A 146 8.79 7.36 -36.87
CA SER A 146 9.18 8.71 -36.44
C SER A 146 8.46 9.83 -37.20
N SER A 147 8.00 9.55 -38.42
CA SER A 147 7.30 10.52 -39.28
C SER A 147 5.84 10.76 -38.87
N ASN A 148 5.29 9.98 -37.93
CA ASN A 148 3.88 10.02 -37.52
C ASN A 148 3.67 10.51 -36.07
N ASN A 149 4.59 11.32 -35.52
CA ASN A 149 4.58 11.78 -34.12
C ASN A 149 4.60 10.67 -33.06
N TRP A 150 5.03 9.45 -33.42
CA TRP A 150 5.22 8.39 -32.44
C TRP A 150 6.56 8.52 -31.75
N LEU A 151 6.57 8.19 -30.47
CA LEU A 151 7.78 8.12 -29.68
C LEU A 151 8.34 6.71 -29.78
N VAL A 152 9.53 6.57 -30.33
CA VAL A 152 10.14 5.25 -30.49
C VAL A 152 11.12 5.03 -29.34
N VAL A 153 10.94 3.95 -28.59
CA VAL A 153 11.87 3.54 -27.55
C VAL A 153 12.57 2.28 -28.03
N VAL A 154 13.89 2.29 -28.02
CA VAL A 154 14.74 1.18 -28.46
C VAL A 154 15.36 0.50 -27.25
N LEU A 155 15.08 -0.79 -27.07
CA LEU A 155 15.76 -1.64 -26.09
C LEU A 155 17.10 -2.09 -26.66
N ASN A 156 18.20 -1.69 -26.02
CA ASN A 156 19.54 -2.07 -26.43
C ASN A 156 19.80 -3.55 -26.10
N VAL A 157 19.81 -4.40 -27.12
CA VAL A 157 20.16 -5.82 -26.98
C VAL A 157 21.50 -6.07 -27.67
N GLY A 158 22.60 -5.76 -26.98
CA GLY A 158 23.96 -6.20 -27.34
C GLY A 158 24.54 -5.69 -28.67
N SER A 159 23.93 -4.68 -29.30
CA SER A 159 24.47 -4.04 -30.50
C SER A 159 24.18 -2.55 -30.46
N GLU A 160 25.21 -1.71 -30.62
CA GLU A 160 25.04 -0.25 -30.72
C GLU A 160 24.20 0.08 -31.96
N ILE A 161 22.92 0.38 -31.73
CA ILE A 161 22.07 0.96 -32.77
C ILE A 161 22.35 2.46 -32.75
N ALA A 162 23.32 2.92 -33.54
CA ALA A 162 23.49 4.34 -33.84
C ALA A 162 22.30 4.81 -34.69
N CYS A 163 21.45 5.64 -34.11
CA CYS A 163 20.31 6.27 -34.77
C CYS A 163 20.07 7.59 -34.03
N ASP A 164 20.67 8.66 -34.52
CA ASP A 164 20.52 10.02 -33.99
C ASP A 164 19.30 10.68 -34.62
N SER A 165 18.11 10.21 -34.24
CA SER A 165 16.86 10.89 -34.60
C SER A 165 16.20 11.45 -33.35
N LEU A 166 15.64 12.65 -33.47
CA LEU A 166 15.10 13.45 -32.35
C LEU A 166 13.94 12.78 -31.57
N ASN A 167 13.30 11.76 -32.16
CA ASN A 167 12.13 11.06 -31.60
C ASN A 167 12.44 9.63 -31.12
N VAL A 168 13.72 9.24 -31.05
CA VAL A 168 14.16 7.92 -30.59
C VAL A 168 14.82 8.03 -29.22
N LEU A 169 14.27 7.32 -28.23
CA LEU A 169 14.85 7.12 -26.91
C LEU A 169 15.45 5.72 -26.80
N ARG A 170 16.44 5.54 -25.93
CA ARG A 170 17.08 4.24 -25.68
C ARG A 170 16.92 3.86 -24.23
N ILE A 171 16.70 2.57 -24.00
CA ILE A 171 16.71 1.94 -22.69
C ILE A 171 17.57 0.69 -22.75
N ASP A 172 18.27 0.37 -21.66
CA ASP A 172 19.09 -0.85 -21.59
C ASP A 172 18.31 -2.01 -20.96
N ASN A 173 17.33 -1.69 -20.11
CA ASN A 173 16.45 -2.65 -19.44
C ASN A 173 14.98 -2.27 -19.61
N LEU A 174 14.10 -3.26 -19.66
CA LEU A 174 12.64 -3.03 -19.75
C LEU A 174 12.10 -2.24 -18.56
N GLU A 175 12.71 -2.41 -17.40
CA GLU A 175 12.38 -1.72 -16.16
C GLU A 175 12.58 -0.19 -16.23
N GLU A 176 13.28 0.32 -17.25
CA GLU A 176 13.45 1.77 -17.48
C GLU A 176 12.25 2.41 -18.19
N LEU A 177 11.41 1.62 -18.88
CA LEU A 177 10.28 2.15 -19.64
C LEU A 177 9.26 2.91 -18.77
N PRO A 178 8.84 2.43 -17.59
CA PRO A 178 7.94 3.18 -16.71
C PRO A 178 8.46 4.58 -16.38
N LEU A 179 9.74 4.71 -16.04
CA LEU A 179 10.35 6.01 -15.75
C LEU A 179 10.43 6.88 -17.02
N THR A 180 10.74 6.27 -18.17
CA THR A 180 10.76 6.95 -19.48
C THR A 180 9.40 7.55 -19.82
N ILE A 181 8.31 6.82 -19.56
CA ILE A 181 6.93 7.30 -19.72
C ILE A 181 6.68 8.52 -18.83
N CYS A 182 7.04 8.45 -17.55
CA CYS A 182 6.89 9.58 -16.63
C CYS A 182 7.70 10.81 -17.08
N HIS A 183 8.93 10.62 -17.56
CA HIS A 183 9.77 11.71 -18.07
C HIS A 183 9.15 12.39 -19.31
N LEU A 184 8.63 11.61 -20.25
CA LEU A 184 7.90 12.11 -21.42
C LEU A 184 6.65 12.91 -21.00
N ASN A 185 5.85 12.35 -20.08
CA ASN A 185 4.66 13.03 -19.56
C ASN A 185 5.02 14.33 -18.82
N LYS A 186 6.10 14.33 -18.04
CA LYS A 186 6.61 15.52 -17.33
C LYS A 186 7.03 16.62 -18.31
N ARG A 187 7.64 16.26 -19.46
CA ARG A 187 7.98 17.20 -20.54
C ARG A 187 6.73 17.81 -21.21
N SER A 188 5.67 17.03 -21.38
CA SER A 188 4.42 17.51 -21.99
C SER A 188 3.61 18.41 -21.05
N ILE A 189 3.56 18.10 -19.75
CA ILE A 189 2.71 18.78 -18.76
C ILE A 189 3.43 19.93 -18.05
N GLY A 190 4.76 19.88 -17.98
CA GLY A 190 5.57 20.87 -17.29
C GLY A 190 5.52 20.74 -15.77
N THR A 191 5.58 21.88 -15.09
CA THR A 191 5.83 21.97 -13.63
C THR A 191 4.72 21.42 -12.75
N MET A 192 3.54 21.11 -13.30
CA MET A 192 2.44 20.50 -12.53
C MET A 192 2.65 19.00 -12.29
N ALA A 193 3.47 18.35 -13.13
CA ALA A 193 3.73 16.92 -13.07
C ALA A 193 4.79 16.57 -12.01
N VAL A 194 4.43 15.67 -11.12
CA VAL A 194 5.23 15.25 -9.96
C VAL A 194 5.39 13.73 -10.01
N THR A 195 6.63 13.27 -10.13
CA THR A 195 6.99 11.86 -10.21
C THR A 195 7.20 11.30 -8.79
N VAL A 196 6.40 10.31 -8.44
CA VAL A 196 6.45 9.56 -7.20
C VAL A 196 7.08 8.19 -7.47
N CYS A 197 8.31 7.99 -7.04
CA CYS A 197 8.91 6.67 -7.00
C CYS A 197 8.40 5.92 -5.77
N TYR A 198 8.02 4.64 -5.91
CA TYR A 198 7.51 3.86 -4.79
C TYR A 198 8.22 2.52 -4.59
N THR A 199 8.34 2.09 -3.32
CA THR A 199 8.85 0.77 -2.95
C THR A 199 8.06 0.15 -1.77
N MET A 200 7.65 -1.10 -1.93
CA MET A 200 6.89 -1.89 -0.95
C MET A 200 6.83 -3.35 -1.39
N LYS A 201 6.33 -4.25 -0.54
CA LYS A 201 6.19 -5.67 -0.90
C LYS A 201 5.30 -5.86 -2.14
N PRO A 202 5.60 -6.81 -3.05
CA PRO A 202 4.84 -7.00 -4.29
C PRO A 202 3.32 -7.15 -4.10
N SER A 203 2.86 -7.87 -3.07
CA SER A 203 1.44 -8.05 -2.79
C SER A 203 0.72 -6.74 -2.44
N ARG A 204 1.44 -5.77 -1.84
CA ARG A 204 0.89 -4.44 -1.54
C ARG A 204 0.90 -3.55 -2.78
N VAL A 205 1.95 -3.62 -3.60
CA VAL A 205 1.98 -2.94 -4.91
C VAL A 205 0.77 -3.35 -5.73
N GLU A 206 0.54 -4.65 -5.87
CA GLU A 206 -0.56 -5.20 -6.65
C GLU A 206 -1.93 -4.75 -6.12
N ASP A 207 -2.12 -4.77 -4.79
CA ASP A 207 -3.36 -4.33 -4.15
C ASP A 207 -3.67 -2.85 -4.43
N PHE A 208 -2.71 -1.96 -4.22
CA PHE A 208 -2.87 -0.53 -4.46
C PHE A 208 -3.06 -0.23 -5.95
N ALA A 209 -2.28 -0.89 -6.82
CA ALA A 209 -2.34 -0.69 -8.26
C ALA A 209 -3.67 -1.19 -8.87
N LYS A 210 -4.23 -2.32 -8.41
CA LYS A 210 -5.57 -2.80 -8.81
C LYS A 210 -6.68 -1.81 -8.49
N ARG A 211 -6.52 -1.05 -7.41
CA ARG A 211 -7.44 0.02 -6.98
C ARG A 211 -7.18 1.35 -7.70
N GLY A 212 -6.15 1.39 -8.56
CA GLY A 212 -5.78 2.56 -9.35
C GLY A 212 -4.87 3.56 -8.64
N ALA A 213 -4.21 3.20 -7.53
CA ALA A 213 -3.40 4.14 -6.75
C ALA A 213 -2.11 4.58 -7.45
N PHE A 214 -1.56 3.77 -8.35
CA PHE A 214 -0.23 3.94 -8.93
C PHE A 214 -0.25 4.07 -10.47
N PRO A 215 -0.90 5.10 -11.03
CA PRO A 215 -0.87 5.31 -12.47
C PRO A 215 0.46 5.91 -12.94
N LEU A 216 0.98 5.41 -14.07
CA LEU A 216 2.06 6.07 -14.82
C LEU A 216 1.62 7.36 -15.53
N CYS A 217 0.32 7.50 -15.78
CA CYS A 217 -0.27 8.73 -16.28
C CYS A 217 -0.59 9.68 -15.11
N PRO A 218 -0.50 11.00 -15.33
CA PRO A 218 -0.68 11.98 -14.27
C PRO A 218 -2.11 12.02 -13.76
N THR A 219 -2.28 11.91 -12.45
CA THR A 219 -3.56 12.09 -11.76
C THR A 219 -4.11 13.52 -11.91
N PRO A 220 -5.37 13.77 -11.50
CA PRO A 220 -5.93 15.13 -11.45
C PRO A 220 -5.11 16.14 -10.64
N ASN A 221 -4.29 15.66 -9.70
CA ASN A 221 -3.35 16.49 -8.94
C ASN A 221 -1.89 16.33 -9.41
N GLY A 222 -1.68 15.87 -10.65
CA GLY A 222 -0.39 15.85 -11.34
C GLY A 222 0.60 14.77 -10.90
N LEU A 223 0.22 13.83 -10.03
CA LEU A 223 1.09 12.76 -9.56
C LEU A 223 1.20 11.64 -10.60
N MET A 224 2.41 11.14 -10.85
CA MET A 224 2.68 9.94 -11.63
C MET A 224 3.50 8.98 -10.79
N PHE A 225 3.20 7.69 -10.83
CA PHE A 225 3.79 6.71 -9.93
C PHE A 225 4.66 5.72 -10.70
N VAL A 226 5.90 5.56 -10.27
CA VAL A 226 6.88 4.65 -10.87
C VAL A 226 7.44 3.67 -9.84
N PRO A 227 7.43 2.35 -10.09
CA PRO A 227 8.03 1.39 -9.17
C PRO A 227 9.55 1.55 -9.15
N LEU A 228 10.15 1.50 -7.95
CA LEU A 228 11.59 1.37 -7.82
C LEU A 228 12.04 -0.05 -8.19
N SER A 229 12.99 -0.17 -9.11
CA SER A 229 13.56 -1.45 -9.55
C SER A 229 14.91 -1.71 -8.87
N SER A 230 15.09 -2.92 -8.34
CA SER A 230 16.39 -3.38 -7.82
C SER A 230 17.40 -3.70 -8.92
N LYS A 231 16.96 -3.78 -10.19
CA LYS A 231 17.84 -4.06 -11.34
C LYS A 231 18.55 -2.82 -11.87
N LEU A 232 18.12 -1.64 -11.47
CA LEU A 232 18.62 -0.37 -11.95
C LEU A 232 19.36 0.38 -10.83
N PRO A 233 20.40 1.16 -11.14
CA PRO A 233 21.05 2.04 -10.17
C PRO A 233 20.06 3.05 -9.57
N LEU A 234 20.18 3.37 -8.27
CA LEU A 234 19.35 4.40 -7.64
C LEU A 234 19.59 5.79 -8.26
N SER A 235 20.83 6.08 -8.65
CA SER A 235 21.21 7.36 -9.24
C SER A 235 20.56 7.62 -10.60
N SER A 236 20.25 6.60 -11.39
CA SER A 236 19.52 6.77 -12.65
C SER A 236 18.02 6.88 -12.41
N GLN A 237 17.48 6.15 -11.44
CA GLN A 237 16.05 6.11 -11.17
C GLN A 237 15.54 7.35 -10.42
N LEU A 238 16.32 7.88 -9.49
CA LEU A 238 15.88 8.93 -8.57
C LEU A 238 16.27 10.35 -9.02
N LYS A 239 17.02 10.49 -10.11
CA LYS A 239 17.51 11.79 -10.59
C LYS A 239 16.39 12.81 -10.89
N ASP A 240 15.30 12.34 -11.51
CA ASP A 240 14.16 13.18 -11.92
C ASP A 240 12.90 12.91 -11.08
N VAL A 241 13.07 12.27 -9.92
CA VAL A 241 12.00 11.92 -8.99
C VAL A 241 11.82 13.01 -7.95
N ASP A 242 10.58 13.39 -7.73
CA ASP A 242 10.22 14.45 -6.79
C ASP A 242 9.89 13.89 -5.40
N ILE A 243 9.26 12.70 -5.36
CA ILE A 243 8.81 12.04 -4.13
C ILE A 243 9.25 10.57 -4.10
N VAL A 244 9.73 10.10 -2.95
CA VAL A 244 9.89 8.67 -2.64
C VAL A 244 8.84 8.26 -1.60
N LEU A 245 7.88 7.44 -2.03
CA LEU A 245 6.89 6.79 -1.17
C LEU A 245 7.39 5.38 -0.82
N HIS A 246 7.39 5.02 0.46
CA HIS A 246 7.81 3.66 0.81
C HIS A 246 7.00 3.03 1.93
N LYS A 247 7.00 1.69 1.94
CA LYS A 247 6.67 0.89 3.12
C LYS A 247 7.89 0.14 3.62
N ALA A 248 8.80 0.83 4.31
CA ALA A 248 10.02 0.21 4.83
C ALA A 248 9.75 -0.93 5.82
N THR A 249 8.59 -0.95 6.49
CA THR A 249 8.21 -2.04 7.40
C THR A 249 8.08 -3.38 6.70
N ASP A 250 7.85 -3.40 5.38
CA ASP A 250 7.79 -4.62 4.58
C ASP A 250 9.18 -5.21 4.31
N GLU A 251 10.22 -4.40 4.49
CA GLU A 251 11.61 -4.70 4.16
C GLU A 251 12.44 -4.99 5.42
N ILE A 252 11.80 -5.17 6.58
CA ILE A 252 12.48 -5.55 7.83
C ILE A 252 12.79 -7.05 7.76
N LEU A 253 14.06 -7.42 7.93
CA LEU A 253 14.53 -8.81 7.98
C LEU A 253 14.58 -9.33 9.41
N SER A 254 15.14 -8.54 10.32
CA SER A 254 15.24 -8.89 11.74
C SER A 254 15.27 -7.64 12.62
N ILE A 255 14.89 -7.85 13.88
CA ILE A 255 15.00 -6.88 14.96
C ILE A 255 15.68 -7.62 16.10
N GLU A 256 16.98 -7.36 16.31
CA GLU A 256 17.81 -8.01 17.34
C GLU A 256 18.39 -6.92 18.24
N ASP A 257 18.26 -7.03 19.56
CA ASP A 257 18.83 -6.09 20.54
C ASP A 257 18.58 -4.60 20.22
N SER A 258 17.39 -4.28 19.71
CA SER A 258 17.00 -2.93 19.25
C SER A 258 17.76 -2.42 18.01
N LYS A 259 18.53 -3.27 17.34
CA LYS A 259 19.09 -3.03 16.01
C LYS A 259 18.17 -3.60 14.95
N LEU A 260 17.60 -2.70 14.17
CA LEU A 260 16.74 -3.04 13.06
C LEU A 260 17.58 -3.27 11.79
N THR A 261 17.34 -4.38 11.11
CA THR A 261 18.00 -4.71 9.84
C THR A 261 16.99 -4.74 8.72
N PHE A 262 17.10 -3.79 7.78
CA PHE A 262 16.35 -3.81 6.54
C PHE A 262 17.04 -4.68 5.47
N THR A 263 16.33 -4.98 4.38
CA THR A 263 16.92 -5.55 3.17
C THR A 263 18.03 -4.66 2.59
N GLN A 264 18.95 -5.25 1.83
CA GLN A 264 20.04 -4.52 1.18
C GLN A 264 19.52 -3.37 0.29
N ASN A 265 18.39 -3.59 -0.40
CA ASN A 265 17.77 -2.58 -1.25
C ASN A 265 17.28 -1.37 -0.43
N MET A 266 16.60 -1.61 0.68
CA MET A 266 16.10 -0.54 1.54
C MET A 266 17.24 0.19 2.28
N GLN A 267 18.31 -0.52 2.67
CA GLN A 267 19.52 0.10 3.23
C GLN A 267 20.23 1.00 2.20
N ALA A 268 20.35 0.54 0.95
CA ALA A 268 20.91 1.34 -0.14
C ALA A 268 20.05 2.59 -0.41
N LEU A 269 18.73 2.43 -0.44
CA LEU A 269 17.79 3.54 -0.59
C LEU A 269 17.91 4.55 0.57
N GLN A 270 17.97 4.07 1.82
CA GLN A 270 18.17 4.95 2.98
C GLN A 270 19.45 5.78 2.84
N LYS A 271 20.58 5.13 2.55
CA LYS A 271 21.87 5.82 2.39
C LYS A 271 21.83 6.86 1.26
N TYR A 272 21.12 6.56 0.18
CA TYR A 272 20.94 7.51 -0.93
C TYR A 272 20.11 8.72 -0.48
N LEU A 273 18.96 8.49 0.17
CA LEU A 273 18.08 9.56 0.64
C LEU A 273 18.76 10.45 1.70
N ASP A 274 19.60 9.88 2.56
CA ASP A 274 20.38 10.64 3.54
C ASP A 274 21.33 11.67 2.87
N GLN A 275 21.81 11.35 1.65
CA GLN A 275 22.70 12.22 0.85
C GLN A 275 21.93 13.19 -0.06
N HIS A 276 20.63 12.97 -0.26
CA HIS A 276 19.78 13.69 -1.22
C HIS A 276 18.56 14.29 -0.51
N GLN A 277 18.80 15.33 0.29
CA GLN A 277 17.77 16.01 1.08
C GLN A 277 16.78 16.81 0.23
N ASP A 278 17.04 17.00 -1.06
CA ASP A 278 16.13 17.62 -2.03
C ASP A 278 14.90 16.75 -2.34
N ILE A 279 15.01 15.43 -2.20
CA ILE A 279 13.92 14.49 -2.47
C ILE A 279 12.88 14.49 -1.34
N CYS A 280 11.60 14.52 -1.69
CA CYS A 280 10.51 14.40 -0.72
C CYS A 280 10.27 12.94 -0.31
N VAL A 281 10.56 12.57 0.94
CA VAL A 281 10.31 11.21 1.45
C VAL A 281 8.98 11.16 2.20
N ILE A 282 8.13 10.19 1.84
CA ILE A 282 6.84 9.93 2.50
C ILE A 282 6.86 8.52 3.10
N ASP A 283 6.94 8.40 4.43
CA ASP A 283 7.42 9.39 5.41
C ASP A 283 8.86 9.05 5.83
N PRO A 284 9.68 10.02 6.27
CA PRO A 284 11.05 9.73 6.72
C PRO A 284 11.11 8.56 7.72
N LEU A 285 12.11 7.70 7.59
CA LEU A 285 12.26 6.51 8.45
C LEU A 285 12.25 6.84 9.94
N SER A 286 12.85 7.97 10.31
CA SER A 286 12.85 8.50 11.68
C SER A 286 11.44 8.65 12.27
N ASN A 287 10.46 9.01 11.45
CA ASN A 287 9.08 9.24 11.87
C ASN A 287 8.32 7.92 12.04
N ILE A 288 8.81 6.85 11.39
CA ILE A 288 8.19 5.52 11.41
C ILE A 288 8.74 4.68 12.56
N TYR A 289 9.98 4.92 13.03
CA TYR A 289 10.62 4.11 14.08
C TYR A 289 9.77 3.88 15.34
N PRO A 290 9.05 4.90 15.88
CA PRO A 290 8.20 4.67 17.05
C PRO A 290 7.12 3.61 16.83
N LEU A 291 6.68 3.39 15.60
CA LEU A 291 5.65 2.41 15.25
C LEU A 291 6.21 1.00 15.04
N LEU A 292 7.54 0.82 15.06
CA LEU A 292 8.18 -0.49 14.92
C LEU A 292 8.38 -1.17 16.27
N ASP A 293 8.31 -0.39 17.35
CA ASP A 293 8.48 -0.83 18.72
C ASP A 293 7.21 -0.54 19.53
N ARG A 294 6.56 -1.61 20.03
CA ARG A 294 5.33 -1.49 20.81
C ARG A 294 5.52 -0.72 22.12
N VAL A 295 6.73 -0.67 22.68
CA VAL A 295 7.02 0.14 23.87
C VAL A 295 7.07 1.62 23.50
N GLU A 296 7.77 1.97 22.42
CA GLU A 296 7.91 3.37 21.99
C GLU A 296 6.56 3.98 21.59
N ILE A 297 5.75 3.28 20.79
CA ILE A 297 4.42 3.80 20.43
C ILE A 297 3.52 3.94 21.64
N GLN A 298 3.57 3.01 22.62
CA GLN A 298 2.77 3.13 23.83
C GLN A 298 3.22 4.31 24.70
N GLN A 299 4.53 4.57 24.77
CA GLN A 299 5.05 5.79 25.41
C GLN A 299 4.55 7.06 24.73
N VAL A 300 4.46 7.09 23.39
CA VAL A 300 3.83 8.21 22.67
C VAL A 300 2.37 8.35 23.09
N LEU A 301 1.60 7.26 23.14
CA LEU A 301 0.17 7.28 23.47
C LEU A 301 -0.13 7.77 24.90
N LEU A 302 0.83 7.72 25.83
CA LEU A 302 0.66 8.33 27.17
C LEU A 302 0.37 9.84 27.10
N GLY A 303 0.85 10.53 26.06
CA GLY A 303 0.60 11.96 25.86
C GLY A 303 -0.85 12.31 25.51
N LEU A 304 -1.70 11.34 25.14
CA LEU A 304 -3.13 11.59 24.85
C LEU A 304 -3.89 12.16 26.04
N VAL A 305 -3.38 11.97 27.27
CA VAL A 305 -3.97 12.56 28.48
C VAL A 305 -4.10 14.08 28.39
N GLU A 306 -3.23 14.75 27.62
CA GLU A 306 -3.25 16.19 27.38
C GLU A 306 -4.50 16.67 26.64
N LEU A 307 -5.21 15.77 25.94
CA LEU A 307 -6.42 16.08 25.17
C LEU A 307 -7.70 15.98 26.00
N ASN A 308 -7.61 15.38 27.20
CA ASN A 308 -8.78 15.10 28.02
C ASN A 308 -9.21 16.34 28.79
N THR A 309 -10.54 16.53 28.87
CA THR A 309 -11.16 17.62 29.63
C THR A 309 -12.06 17.04 30.71
N GLU A 310 -12.10 17.69 31.86
CA GLU A 310 -12.90 17.24 33.00
C GLU A 310 -14.39 17.15 32.63
N GLY A 311 -15.05 16.06 33.03
CA GLY A 311 -16.46 15.82 32.73
C GLY A 311 -16.76 15.28 31.33
N SER A 312 -15.74 15.04 30.48
CA SER A 312 -15.89 14.37 29.18
C SER A 312 -15.36 12.94 29.20
N TYR A 313 -15.75 12.11 28.23
CA TYR A 313 -15.11 10.81 28.01
C TYR A 313 -13.62 10.98 27.68
N LEU A 314 -12.81 10.01 28.09
CA LEU A 314 -11.35 10.07 27.93
C LEU A 314 -10.90 9.44 26.62
N ILE A 315 -9.82 9.96 26.04
CA ILE A 315 -9.00 9.28 25.05
C ILE A 315 -7.63 8.96 25.64
N ARG A 316 -7.19 7.71 25.50
CA ARG A 316 -5.95 7.23 26.11
C ARG A 316 -5.32 6.07 25.34
N GLY A 317 -4.03 5.82 25.60
CA GLY A 317 -3.42 4.53 25.32
C GLY A 317 -3.90 3.46 26.31
N ALA A 318 -3.77 2.20 25.91
CA ALA A 318 -3.95 1.07 26.83
C ALA A 318 -2.82 1.06 27.88
N HIS A 319 -3.13 0.68 29.12
CA HIS A 319 -2.06 0.44 30.11
C HIS A 319 -1.14 -0.68 29.62
N PHE A 320 0.15 -0.60 29.93
CA PHE A 320 1.13 -1.54 29.42
C PHE A 320 2.34 -1.69 30.34
N LEU A 321 3.02 -2.83 30.18
CA LEU A 321 4.23 -3.21 30.89
C LEU A 321 5.17 -3.95 29.94
N LYS A 322 6.42 -3.52 29.87
CA LYS A 322 7.47 -4.21 29.10
C LYS A 322 8.04 -5.36 29.94
N VAL A 323 8.24 -6.52 29.32
CA VAL A 323 8.92 -7.67 29.93
C VAL A 323 10.00 -8.20 28.98
N ASP A 324 11.23 -8.32 29.48
CA ASP A 324 12.37 -8.82 28.71
C ASP A 324 12.51 -10.35 28.80
N LYS A 325 12.14 -10.96 29.93
CA LYS A 325 12.11 -12.40 30.15
C LYS A 325 10.93 -12.76 31.04
N LEU A 326 10.26 -13.87 30.76
CA LEU A 326 9.06 -14.28 31.49
C LEU A 326 9.40 -15.00 32.81
N ASP A 327 10.46 -15.82 32.84
CA ASP A 327 10.76 -16.68 33.99
C ASP A 327 11.30 -15.92 35.22
N GLU A 328 11.92 -14.77 35.00
CA GLU A 328 12.61 -13.96 36.02
C GLU A 328 11.74 -12.80 36.56
N PHE A 329 10.50 -12.64 36.06
CA PHE A 329 9.67 -11.46 36.33
C PHE A 329 8.65 -11.67 37.46
N ASP A 330 8.55 -10.72 38.41
CA ASP A 330 7.47 -10.68 39.39
C ASP A 330 6.23 -10.01 38.80
N PHE A 331 5.36 -10.85 38.20
CA PHE A 331 4.12 -10.40 37.60
C PHE A 331 3.14 -9.80 38.60
N THR A 332 3.15 -10.21 39.88
CA THR A 332 2.17 -9.70 40.84
C THR A 332 2.41 -8.21 41.10
N THR A 333 3.66 -7.88 41.42
CA THR A 333 4.07 -6.50 41.68
C THR A 333 4.05 -5.68 40.39
N GLY A 334 4.64 -6.21 39.30
CA GLY A 334 4.74 -5.47 38.04
C GLY A 334 3.40 -5.12 37.40
N LEU A 335 2.40 -6.03 37.46
CA LEU A 335 1.06 -5.72 36.95
C LEU A 335 0.37 -4.66 37.79
N ALA A 336 0.50 -4.71 39.13
CA ALA A 336 -0.09 -3.71 40.01
C ALA A 336 0.50 -2.31 39.77
N GLU A 337 1.82 -2.20 39.66
CA GLU A 337 2.51 -0.94 39.37
C GLU A 337 2.13 -0.36 38.00
N ALA A 338 1.96 -1.22 37.00
CA ALA A 338 1.51 -0.84 35.66
C ALA A 338 -0.01 -0.61 35.54
N ARG A 339 -0.77 -0.76 36.64
CA ARG A 339 -2.24 -0.65 36.68
C ARG A 339 -2.94 -1.64 35.73
N LEU A 340 -2.36 -2.82 35.58
CA LEU A 340 -2.89 -3.90 34.75
C LEU A 340 -3.71 -4.88 35.60
N SER A 341 -4.90 -5.20 35.11
CA SER A 341 -5.76 -6.25 35.66
C SER A 341 -5.94 -7.39 34.66
N LEU A 342 -6.16 -8.61 35.16
CA LEU A 342 -6.38 -9.78 34.32
C LEU A 342 -7.82 -9.84 33.75
N PRO A 343 -8.01 -10.29 32.50
CA PRO A 343 -6.95 -10.80 31.62
C PRO A 343 -6.09 -9.69 31.01
N CYS A 344 -4.91 -10.04 30.52
CA CYS A 344 -4.05 -9.13 29.76
C CYS A 344 -3.75 -9.72 28.38
N ILE A 345 -3.52 -8.86 27.39
CA ILE A 345 -3.03 -9.27 26.07
C ILE A 345 -1.50 -9.11 26.02
N VAL A 346 -0.79 -10.17 25.67
CA VAL A 346 0.66 -10.19 25.50
C VAL A 346 0.99 -10.09 24.01
N LYS A 347 1.80 -9.10 23.66
CA LYS A 347 2.22 -8.80 22.29
C LYS A 347 3.76 -8.75 22.23
N PRO A 348 4.42 -9.30 21.20
CA PRO A 348 5.86 -9.11 21.00
C PRO A 348 6.25 -7.63 20.98
N LYS A 349 7.46 -7.27 21.42
CA LYS A 349 7.93 -5.87 21.36
C LYS A 349 7.99 -5.36 19.92
N ALA A 350 8.44 -6.20 18.99
CA ALA A 350 8.39 -5.90 17.56
C ALA A 350 6.93 -5.75 17.11
N ALA A 351 6.60 -4.56 16.58
CA ALA A 351 5.23 -4.23 16.19
C ALA A 351 4.85 -4.72 14.77
N CYS A 352 5.83 -4.86 13.87
CA CYS A 352 5.61 -5.28 12.49
C CYS A 352 6.89 -5.81 11.82
N GLY A 353 6.77 -6.28 10.58
CA GLY A 353 7.89 -6.60 9.69
C GLY A 353 8.49 -8.00 9.83
N VAL A 354 8.29 -8.67 10.97
CA VAL A 354 8.72 -10.07 11.19
C VAL A 354 7.51 -10.98 11.39
N SER A 355 7.59 -12.24 10.95
CA SER A 355 6.49 -13.23 11.05
C SER A 355 5.93 -13.38 12.47
N ASP A 356 6.81 -13.15 13.44
CA ASP A 356 6.57 -13.42 14.84
C ASP A 356 5.93 -12.22 15.57
N ALA A 357 5.90 -11.03 14.97
CA ALA A 357 5.33 -9.80 15.56
C ALA A 357 3.82 -9.89 15.83
N HIS A 358 3.14 -10.87 15.21
CA HIS A 358 1.69 -11.05 15.26
C HIS A 358 1.23 -12.23 16.14
N LYS A 359 2.18 -13.01 16.69
CA LYS A 359 1.92 -14.09 17.65
C LYS A 359 1.60 -13.48 19.01
N MET A 360 0.34 -13.48 19.40
CA MET A 360 -0.16 -12.84 20.62
C MET A 360 -0.81 -13.88 21.53
N ALA A 361 -1.06 -13.48 22.77
CA ALA A 361 -1.80 -14.28 23.71
C ALA A 361 -2.71 -13.45 24.61
N ILE A 362 -3.84 -14.01 25.03
CA ILE A 362 -4.64 -13.47 26.13
C ILE A 362 -4.44 -14.36 27.35
N VAL A 363 -4.02 -13.76 28.47
CA VAL A 363 -3.63 -14.45 29.69
C VAL A 363 -4.62 -14.13 30.80
N PHE A 364 -5.19 -15.14 31.44
CA PHE A 364 -6.25 -14.99 32.45
C PHE A 364 -5.76 -15.10 33.90
N ARG A 365 -4.59 -15.70 34.13
CA ARG A 365 -4.00 -15.91 35.46
C ARG A 365 -2.53 -15.54 35.47
N VAL A 366 -2.04 -15.12 36.63
CA VAL A 366 -0.63 -14.73 36.81
C VAL A 366 0.32 -15.90 36.53
N ASP A 367 -0.02 -17.11 36.98
CA ASP A 367 0.83 -18.30 36.83
C ASP A 367 1.09 -18.67 35.37
N ASP A 368 0.17 -18.30 34.48
CA ASP A 368 0.23 -18.68 33.08
C ASP A 368 1.26 -17.85 32.29
N PHE A 369 1.75 -16.72 32.83
CA PHE A 369 2.72 -15.87 32.13
C PHE A 369 4.06 -16.56 31.84
N LYS A 370 4.50 -17.45 32.74
CA LYS A 370 5.84 -18.05 32.66
C LYS A 370 6.01 -19.04 31.50
N ASN A 371 4.91 -19.61 31.00
CA ASN A 371 4.94 -20.65 29.96
C ASN A 371 4.42 -20.17 28.59
N LEU A 372 4.40 -18.85 28.33
CA LEU A 372 3.93 -18.34 27.04
C LEU A 372 4.91 -18.56 25.90
N SER A 373 4.39 -19.04 24.78
CA SER A 373 5.09 -19.14 23.49
C SER A 373 5.02 -17.84 22.67
N VAL A 374 5.00 -16.69 23.34
CA VAL A 374 5.07 -15.36 22.69
C VAL A 374 6.53 -14.91 22.67
N PRO A 375 7.06 -14.45 21.51
CA PRO A 375 8.42 -13.92 21.41
C PRO A 375 8.73 -12.83 22.44
N ILE A 376 9.89 -12.95 23.09
CA ILE A 376 10.45 -11.95 24.00
C ILE A 376 11.52 -11.09 23.31
N PRO A 377 11.72 -9.82 23.70
CA PRO A 377 10.94 -9.07 24.69
C PRO A 377 9.50 -8.83 24.24
N ALA A 378 8.59 -8.65 25.20
CA ALA A 378 7.15 -8.51 24.97
C ALA A 378 6.57 -7.32 25.74
N VAL A 379 5.37 -6.91 25.34
CA VAL A 379 4.51 -5.94 26.02
C VAL A 379 3.28 -6.68 26.52
N ILE A 380 3.06 -6.63 27.83
CA ILE A 380 1.80 -7.00 28.46
C ILE A 380 0.94 -5.75 28.46
N GLN A 381 -0.21 -5.82 27.80
CA GLN A 381 -1.13 -4.71 27.64
C GLN A 381 -2.48 -5.05 28.25
N GLU A 382 -3.17 -4.02 28.74
CA GLU A 382 -4.54 -4.08 29.22
C GLU A 382 -5.46 -4.78 28.20
N TYR A 383 -6.21 -5.76 28.66
CA TYR A 383 -7.34 -6.29 27.89
C TYR A 383 -8.58 -5.44 28.19
N VAL A 384 -8.94 -4.58 27.24
CA VAL A 384 -10.13 -3.73 27.39
C VAL A 384 -11.36 -4.53 27.00
N ASP A 385 -12.39 -4.60 27.85
CA ASP A 385 -13.71 -5.10 27.45
C ASP A 385 -14.41 -4.02 26.62
N HIS A 386 -14.88 -4.37 25.42
CA HIS A 386 -15.24 -3.40 24.38
C HIS A 386 -16.37 -3.88 23.45
N SER A 387 -17.29 -4.69 23.99
CA SER A 387 -18.45 -5.20 23.26
C SER A 387 -18.13 -5.80 21.88
N SER A 388 -16.97 -6.46 21.74
CA SER A 388 -16.47 -7.03 20.47
C SER A 388 -16.41 -6.05 19.28
N THR A 389 -16.24 -4.75 19.52
CA THR A 389 -16.29 -3.72 18.46
C THR A 389 -14.98 -2.94 18.35
N LEU A 390 -14.34 -2.98 17.19
CA LEU A 390 -13.12 -2.25 16.86
C LEU A 390 -13.43 -1.13 15.87
N TYR A 391 -12.96 0.08 16.15
CA TYR A 391 -13.02 1.22 15.24
C TYR A 391 -11.64 1.45 14.65
N LYS A 392 -11.48 1.15 13.36
CA LYS A 392 -10.22 1.30 12.64
C LYS A 392 -10.20 2.63 11.91
N PHE A 393 -9.34 3.54 12.33
CA PHE A 393 -9.18 4.87 11.74
C PHE A 393 -8.04 4.89 10.72
N TYR A 394 -8.22 5.69 9.67
CA TYR A 394 -7.26 5.94 8.61
C TYR A 394 -7.06 7.45 8.46
N VAL A 395 -5.81 7.88 8.55
CA VAL A 395 -5.40 9.27 8.41
C VAL A 395 -4.60 9.40 7.11
N LEU A 396 -5.15 10.17 6.17
CA LEU A 396 -4.54 10.55 4.90
C LEU A 396 -4.35 12.07 4.93
N ASP A 397 -3.22 12.51 5.48
CA ASP A 397 -2.94 13.90 5.81
C ASP A 397 -4.05 14.54 6.69
N GLU A 398 -4.81 15.51 6.18
CA GLU A 398 -5.90 16.15 6.94
C GLU A 398 -7.20 15.34 6.94
N LYS A 399 -7.32 14.31 6.09
CA LYS A 399 -8.55 13.51 5.97
C LYS A 399 -8.51 12.30 6.87
N ILE A 400 -9.58 12.11 7.63
CA ILE A 400 -9.75 11.00 8.57
C ILE A 400 -10.96 10.19 8.18
N PHE A 401 -10.77 8.88 8.02
CA PHE A 401 -11.82 7.90 7.75
C PHE A 401 -11.83 6.85 8.85
N TYR A 402 -12.93 6.12 8.99
CA TYR A 402 -12.94 4.96 9.86
C TYR A 402 -13.86 3.85 9.35
N ALA A 403 -13.56 2.63 9.78
CA ALA A 403 -14.38 1.45 9.57
C ALA A 403 -14.65 0.77 10.90
N VAL A 404 -15.83 0.17 11.04
CA VAL A 404 -16.20 -0.62 12.23
C VAL A 404 -16.01 -2.10 11.90
N LYS A 405 -15.26 -2.81 12.74
CA LYS A 405 -14.95 -4.23 12.58
C LYS A 405 -15.36 -5.00 13.83
N LYS A 406 -15.71 -6.27 13.64
CA LYS A 406 -15.85 -7.20 14.75
C LYS A 406 -14.48 -7.49 15.35
N SER A 407 -14.42 -7.49 16.67
CA SER A 407 -13.22 -7.67 17.48
C SER A 407 -13.33 -8.91 18.38
N ILE A 408 -12.34 -9.08 19.26
CA ILE A 408 -12.30 -10.15 20.26
C ILE A 408 -13.40 -9.90 21.33
N PRO A 409 -14.13 -10.94 21.80
CA PRO A 409 -15.16 -10.81 22.83
C PRO A 409 -14.64 -10.36 24.20
N ASN A 410 -15.53 -9.84 25.03
CA ASN A 410 -15.19 -9.46 26.40
C ASN A 410 -14.64 -10.65 27.21
N ALA A 411 -13.80 -10.34 28.20
CA ALA A 411 -13.12 -11.28 29.08
C ALA A 411 -14.10 -12.27 29.74
N GLY A 412 -15.27 -11.80 30.16
CA GLY A 412 -16.31 -12.65 30.76
C GLY A 412 -16.83 -13.74 29.80
N ILE A 413 -16.88 -13.45 28.49
CA ILE A 413 -17.24 -14.43 27.45
C ILE A 413 -16.06 -15.38 27.22
N LEU A 414 -14.85 -14.84 27.07
CA LEU A 414 -13.63 -15.64 26.87
C LEU A 414 -13.40 -16.66 27.99
N LYS A 415 -13.63 -16.28 29.26
CA LYS A 415 -13.50 -17.17 30.43
C LYS A 415 -14.54 -18.29 30.44
N LYS A 416 -15.76 -18.04 29.93
CA LYS A 416 -16.81 -19.07 29.85
C LYS A 416 -16.50 -20.12 28.79
N LEU A 417 -15.77 -19.73 27.74
CA LEU A 417 -15.42 -20.60 26.63
C LEU A 417 -14.27 -21.57 26.96
N SER A 418 -13.51 -21.32 28.03
CA SER A 418 -12.38 -22.17 28.42
C SER A 418 -12.76 -23.37 29.30
N ASN A 419 -14.04 -23.80 29.31
CA ASN A 419 -14.54 -25.00 30.01
C ASN A 419 -14.06 -25.22 31.46
N GLY A 420 -14.11 -24.18 32.29
CA GLY A 420 -14.33 -24.29 33.75
C GLY A 420 -13.23 -24.86 34.65
N GLU A 421 -12.36 -25.77 34.20
CA GLU A 421 -11.38 -26.43 35.10
C GLU A 421 -9.91 -26.08 34.81
N ASP A 422 -9.56 -25.67 33.59
CA ASP A 422 -8.21 -25.18 33.24
C ASP A 422 -8.30 -23.96 32.29
N LEU A 423 -8.46 -22.76 32.87
CA LEU A 423 -8.36 -21.48 32.15
C LEU A 423 -6.95 -21.29 31.58
N LYS A 424 -6.69 -21.80 30.37
CA LYS A 424 -5.40 -21.66 29.67
C LYS A 424 -5.33 -20.35 28.86
N PRO A 425 -4.12 -19.82 28.60
CA PRO A 425 -3.94 -18.70 27.69
C PRO A 425 -4.48 -18.98 26.29
N LEU A 426 -5.10 -17.97 25.66
CA LEU A 426 -5.53 -18.04 24.27
C LEU A 426 -4.42 -17.51 23.36
N LEU A 427 -3.72 -18.41 22.67
CA LEU A 427 -2.71 -18.08 21.67
C LEU A 427 -3.35 -17.88 20.30
N PHE A 428 -2.99 -16.81 19.60
CA PHE A 428 -3.48 -16.54 18.26
C PHE A 428 -2.51 -15.69 17.43
N ASP A 429 -2.73 -15.68 16.12
CA ASP A 429 -1.98 -14.87 15.16
C ASP A 429 -2.92 -13.82 14.57
N SER A 430 -2.69 -12.56 14.96
CA SER A 430 -3.56 -11.43 14.60
C SER A 430 -3.73 -11.20 13.09
N LEU A 431 -2.83 -11.73 12.24
CA LEU A 431 -2.97 -11.66 10.78
C LEU A 431 -3.80 -12.81 10.19
N LYS A 432 -3.88 -13.95 10.88
CA LYS A 432 -4.58 -15.15 10.38
C LYS A 432 -6.02 -15.20 10.87
N SER A 433 -6.21 -15.07 12.17
CA SER A 433 -7.53 -15.13 12.79
C SER A 433 -7.52 -14.44 14.14
N LEU A 434 -8.54 -13.63 14.37
CA LEU A 434 -8.88 -13.16 15.70
C LEU A 434 -9.85 -14.16 16.33
N PRO A 435 -9.75 -14.44 17.65
CA PRO A 435 -10.73 -15.24 18.36
C PRO A 435 -12.04 -14.46 18.51
N THR A 436 -12.82 -14.38 17.43
CA THR A 436 -14.11 -13.65 17.38
C THR A 436 -15.28 -14.55 17.76
N ALA A 437 -16.39 -13.96 18.24
CA ALA A 437 -17.58 -14.72 18.61
C ALA A 437 -18.14 -15.62 17.47
N ASP A 438 -17.93 -15.29 16.19
CA ASP A 438 -18.42 -16.15 15.08
C ASP A 438 -17.52 -17.34 14.82
N SER A 439 -16.19 -17.19 14.94
CA SER A 439 -15.26 -18.34 14.99
C SER A 439 -15.46 -19.25 16.21
N ILE A 440 -16.22 -18.77 17.19
CA ILE A 440 -16.53 -19.44 18.45
C ILE A 440 -17.97 -20.03 18.45
N LYS A 441 -18.81 -19.72 17.45
CA LYS A 441 -20.16 -20.32 17.33
C LYS A 441 -20.11 -21.80 16.93
N ASP A 442 -19.03 -22.25 16.29
CA ASP A 442 -18.77 -23.68 16.04
C ASP A 442 -18.53 -24.49 17.33
N SER A 443 -18.44 -23.84 18.51
CA SER A 443 -18.36 -24.47 19.83
C SER A 443 -19.57 -24.23 20.74
N GLY A 444 -20.73 -23.80 20.20
CA GLY A 444 -22.04 -23.98 20.85
C GLY A 444 -22.55 -22.85 21.77
N ALA A 445 -22.01 -21.63 21.68
CA ALA A 445 -22.52 -20.49 22.46
C ALA A 445 -23.54 -19.64 21.66
N ASN A 446 -24.79 -19.59 22.15
CA ASN A 446 -25.83 -18.71 21.62
C ASN A 446 -25.56 -17.24 22.00
N ASP A 447 -25.36 -16.41 20.97
CA ASP A 447 -25.06 -14.98 21.06
C ASP A 447 -26.38 -14.18 21.04
N GLN A 448 -26.90 -13.81 22.22
CA GLN A 448 -27.84 -12.70 22.30
C GLN A 448 -27.02 -11.40 22.19
N GLY A 449 -26.87 -10.91 20.96
CA GLY A 449 -26.15 -9.67 20.67
C GLY A 449 -26.73 -8.50 21.46
N MET A 450 -26.09 -8.16 22.58
CA MET A 450 -26.23 -6.86 23.21
C MET A 450 -25.62 -5.86 22.24
N LYS A 451 -26.46 -5.22 21.43
CA LYS A 451 -26.08 -4.02 20.68
C LYS A 451 -25.74 -2.97 21.72
N SER A 452 -24.46 -2.78 22.05
CA SER A 452 -24.05 -1.60 22.79
C SER A 452 -24.41 -0.38 21.93
N ASN A 453 -25.24 0.49 22.50
CA ASN A 453 -25.64 1.77 21.88
C ASN A 453 -24.54 2.84 22.02
N GLU A 454 -23.35 2.45 22.47
CA GLU A 454 -22.25 3.37 22.78
C GLU A 454 -21.59 3.81 21.48
N SER A 455 -21.94 5.01 21.05
CA SER A 455 -21.37 5.62 19.85
C SER A 455 -20.01 6.22 20.14
N ILE A 456 -19.04 5.95 19.27
CA ILE A 456 -17.72 6.60 19.30
C ILE A 456 -17.84 8.12 19.27
N ASP A 457 -17.10 8.82 20.12
CA ASP A 457 -16.96 10.28 20.06
C ASP A 457 -15.99 10.63 18.92
N LEU A 458 -16.55 10.85 17.74
CA LEU A 458 -15.76 11.18 16.55
C LEU A 458 -14.99 12.49 16.70
N LYS A 459 -15.48 13.45 17.49
CA LYS A 459 -14.79 14.73 17.66
C LYS A 459 -13.52 14.51 18.48
N LEU A 460 -13.63 13.79 19.60
CA LEU A 460 -12.50 13.44 20.45
C LEU A 460 -11.44 12.64 19.68
N VAL A 461 -11.87 11.60 18.94
CA VAL A 461 -10.94 10.76 18.16
C VAL A 461 -10.32 11.53 16.99
N THR A 462 -11.04 12.48 16.38
CA THR A 462 -10.49 13.37 15.34
C THR A 462 -9.38 14.27 15.91
N VAL A 463 -9.58 14.82 17.11
CA VAL A 463 -8.54 15.61 17.80
C VAL A 463 -7.31 14.74 18.09
N ALA A 464 -7.50 13.50 18.54
CA ALA A 464 -6.39 12.56 18.75
C ALA A 464 -5.67 12.18 17.45
N ALA A 465 -6.40 12.00 16.33
CA ALA A 465 -5.78 11.74 15.02
C ALA A 465 -4.89 12.91 14.59
N ILE A 466 -5.36 14.16 14.75
CA ILE A 466 -4.57 15.36 14.45
C ILE A 466 -3.35 15.46 15.38
N TRP A 467 -3.53 15.17 16.67
CA TRP A 467 -2.44 15.16 17.64
C TRP A 467 -1.39 14.11 17.29
N LEU A 468 -1.79 12.87 16.98
CA LEU A 468 -0.89 11.78 16.55
C LEU A 468 -0.12 12.15 15.29
N ARG A 469 -0.80 12.71 14.29
CA ARG A 469 -0.18 13.18 13.05
C ARG A 469 0.96 14.17 13.33
N ARG A 470 0.72 15.14 14.23
CA ARG A 470 1.72 16.15 14.63
C ARG A 470 2.82 15.56 15.48
N LYS A 471 2.49 14.66 16.41
CA LYS A 471 3.44 14.05 17.36
C LYS A 471 4.39 13.08 16.67
N LEU A 472 3.90 12.31 15.70
CA LEU A 472 4.67 11.31 14.94
C LEU A 472 5.21 11.86 13.62
N HIS A 473 4.78 13.05 13.19
CA HIS A 473 5.12 13.65 11.89
C HIS A 473 4.82 12.73 10.69
N LEU A 474 3.77 11.90 10.81
CA LEU A 474 3.33 11.00 9.75
C LEU A 474 2.28 11.69 8.87
N THR A 475 2.32 11.39 7.59
CA THR A 475 1.35 11.83 6.58
C THR A 475 0.27 10.77 6.41
N ILE A 476 0.65 9.48 6.42
CA ILE A 476 -0.26 8.36 6.15
C ILE A 476 -0.12 7.28 7.21
N PHE A 477 -1.13 7.12 8.04
CA PHE A 477 -1.16 6.10 9.09
C PHE A 477 -2.59 5.69 9.42
N GLY A 478 -2.74 4.63 10.21
CA GLY A 478 -4.02 4.25 10.79
C GLY A 478 -3.85 3.85 12.23
N PHE A 479 -4.93 3.85 13.00
CA PHE A 479 -4.92 3.45 14.39
C PHE A 479 -6.24 2.80 14.77
N ASP A 480 -6.18 1.86 15.70
CA ASP A 480 -7.32 1.05 16.10
C ASP A 480 -7.79 1.51 17.49
N VAL A 481 -9.08 1.81 17.61
CA VAL A 481 -9.72 2.32 18.83
C VAL A 481 -10.79 1.34 19.28
N VAL A 482 -10.84 1.07 20.58
CA VAL A 482 -11.94 0.38 21.24
C VAL A 482 -12.60 1.31 22.26
N ILE A 483 -13.88 1.10 22.54
CA ILE A 483 -14.59 1.83 23.60
C ILE A 483 -14.67 0.91 24.80
N GLN A 484 -14.15 1.35 25.94
CA GLN A 484 -14.17 0.56 27.16
C GLN A 484 -15.59 0.51 27.73
N ASP A 485 -16.12 -0.70 27.90
CA ASP A 485 -17.42 -0.92 28.52
C ASP A 485 -17.45 -0.34 29.96
N GLY A 486 -18.50 0.39 30.30
CA GLY A 486 -18.68 1.01 31.62
C GLY A 486 -18.11 2.42 31.71
N THR A 487 -16.80 2.61 31.49
CA THR A 487 -16.17 3.95 31.56
C THR A 487 -16.41 4.80 30.31
N HIS A 488 -16.64 4.16 29.17
CA HIS A 488 -16.74 4.76 27.84
C HIS A 488 -15.45 5.45 27.36
N ASP A 489 -14.30 5.07 27.91
CA ASP A 489 -13.01 5.57 27.44
C ASP A 489 -12.72 5.09 26.00
N HIS A 490 -12.24 5.99 25.15
CA HIS A 490 -11.70 5.68 23.83
C HIS A 490 -10.24 5.26 23.96
N VAL A 491 -9.98 3.95 23.88
CA VAL A 491 -8.64 3.39 24.06
C VAL A 491 -8.01 3.09 22.71
N ILE A 492 -6.89 3.73 22.40
CA ILE A 492 -6.06 3.42 21.22
C ILE A 492 -5.20 2.21 21.54
N VAL A 493 -5.41 1.10 20.81
CA VAL A 493 -4.78 -0.20 21.08
C VAL A 493 -3.69 -0.59 20.08
N ASP A 494 -3.66 0.06 18.91
CA ASP A 494 -2.67 -0.17 17.86
C ASP A 494 -2.51 1.04 16.93
N VAL A 495 -1.32 1.23 16.35
CA VAL A 495 -1.02 2.30 15.37
C VAL A 495 -0.13 1.73 14.26
N ASN A 496 -0.51 1.95 13.01
CA ASN A 496 0.10 1.34 11.83
C ASN A 496 0.48 2.40 10.78
N TYR A 497 1.73 2.37 10.32
CA TYR A 497 2.16 3.21 9.19
C TYR A 497 1.58 2.69 7.87
N LEU A 498 1.16 3.58 6.96
CA LEU A 498 0.70 3.25 5.59
C LEU A 498 -0.14 1.94 5.51
N PRO A 499 -1.29 1.89 6.20
CA PRO A 499 -2.21 0.74 6.11
C PRO A 499 -2.84 0.67 4.72
N SER A 500 -3.55 -0.42 4.41
CA SER A 500 -4.17 -0.59 3.10
C SER A 500 -5.48 0.16 2.90
N PHE A 501 -6.13 0.65 3.97
CA PHE A 501 -7.40 1.41 3.92
C PHE A 501 -8.46 0.84 2.94
N LYS A 502 -8.53 -0.49 2.80
CA LYS A 502 -9.43 -1.19 1.87
C LYS A 502 -10.89 -1.10 2.28
N GLU A 503 -11.12 -0.86 3.56
CA GLU A 503 -12.46 -0.66 4.10
C GLU A 503 -13.06 0.68 3.69
N VAL A 504 -12.27 1.62 3.14
CA VAL A 504 -12.77 2.91 2.63
C VAL A 504 -12.96 2.83 1.11
N PRO A 505 -14.13 3.21 0.55
CA PRO A 505 -14.40 3.16 -0.88
C PRO A 505 -13.30 3.79 -1.73
N ASP A 506 -12.92 3.13 -2.82
CA ASP A 506 -11.78 3.52 -3.66
C ASP A 506 -11.97 4.88 -4.33
N ASP A 507 -13.21 5.26 -4.66
CA ASP A 507 -13.56 6.57 -5.20
C ASP A 507 -13.33 7.73 -4.21
N ILE A 508 -13.05 7.41 -2.94
CA ILE A 508 -12.77 8.37 -1.86
C ILE A 508 -11.34 8.21 -1.36
N SER A 509 -10.91 6.98 -1.08
CA SER A 509 -9.60 6.71 -0.48
C SER A 509 -8.45 6.96 -1.44
N ILE A 510 -8.58 6.60 -2.72
CA ILE A 510 -7.52 6.78 -3.72
C ILE A 510 -7.26 8.27 -4.03
N PRO A 511 -8.28 9.11 -4.30
CA PRO A 511 -8.05 10.55 -4.44
C PRO A 511 -7.50 11.20 -3.18
N SER A 512 -7.95 10.77 -2.00
CA SER A 512 -7.45 11.30 -0.72
C SER A 512 -6.00 10.89 -0.45
N PHE A 513 -5.60 9.69 -0.86
CA PHE A 513 -4.22 9.21 -0.81
C PHE A 513 -3.31 10.05 -1.72
N TRP A 514 -3.75 10.34 -2.94
CA TRP A 514 -3.04 11.26 -3.83
C TRP A 514 -2.94 12.67 -3.25
N GLU A 515 -4.02 13.20 -2.69
CA GLU A 515 -4.02 14.53 -2.06
C GLU A 515 -3.03 14.61 -0.91
N ALA A 516 -3.00 13.60 -0.03
CA ALA A 516 -2.04 13.53 1.07
C ALA A 516 -0.58 13.57 0.59
N ILE A 517 -0.26 12.81 -0.47
CA ILE A 517 1.08 12.81 -1.08
C ILE A 517 1.41 14.17 -1.67
N ARG A 518 0.46 14.77 -2.40
CA ARG A 518 0.64 16.06 -3.06
C ARG A 518 0.83 17.20 -2.05
N ASN A 519 -0.01 17.27 -1.02
CA ASN A 519 0.08 18.27 0.04
C ASN A 519 1.44 18.22 0.73
N LYS A 520 1.94 17.01 1.02
CA LYS A 520 3.26 16.82 1.66
C LYS A 520 4.40 17.38 0.81
N PHE A 521 4.33 17.17 -0.50
CA PHE A 521 5.29 17.72 -1.45
C PHE A 521 5.19 19.24 -1.59
N ASP A 522 3.98 19.77 -1.79
CA ASP A 522 3.76 21.21 -1.97
C ASP A 522 4.16 22.01 -0.72
N CYS A 523 4.03 21.44 0.50
CA CYS A 523 4.51 22.07 1.74
C CYS A 523 6.03 22.28 1.80
N ARG A 524 6.82 21.58 0.98
CA ARG A 524 8.28 21.73 0.90
C ARG A 524 8.71 22.76 -0.16
N MET A 525 7.83 23.12 -1.08
CA MET A 525 8.15 24.06 -2.15
C MET A 525 8.09 25.51 -1.64
N PRO A 526 9.00 26.39 -2.10
CA PRO A 526 8.88 27.82 -1.82
C PRO A 526 7.54 28.33 -2.34
N LYS A 527 6.81 29.08 -1.50
CA LYS A 527 5.53 29.71 -1.87
C LYS A 527 5.73 30.95 -2.73
#